data_AF-A0A537Z941-F1
#
_entry.id   AF-A0A537Z941-F1
#
_cell.length_a   1.000
_cell.length_b   1.000
_cell.length_c   1.000
_cell.angle_alpha   90.00
_cell.angle_beta   90.00
_cell.angle_gamma   90.00
#
_symmetry.space_group_name_H-M   'P 1'
#
loop_
_entity.id
_entity.type
_entity.pdbx_description
1 polymer ?
#
loop_
_entity_poly.entity_id
_entity_poly.type
_entity_poly.pdbx_seq_one_letter_code
_entity_poly.pdbx_strand_id
1 'polypeptide(L)'
;MTVSLGVAAAPAPPRVPRPRDSQRSRVYRAEMPMPASPLPGLPACAVFAERVVGTLWWTARFPELTLDRIPRLRPGNGARQAFYREDPDGPTITLPRRYRTKGVVLHELAHWAMSDAVDLPEHGATFARIVLDATEAFLGEDRAAELTVAYRAHGVRVAEPARAGPTGRLHYGWDERITRRRGRTVRVYHGHSCEPTVGTLLGANRTRRIVSIGIGHDTTSIPTGTIWDIRP
;
A
#
# COMPACT_ATOMS: atom_id res chain seq x y z
N MET A 1 -8.02 -53.58 17.02
CA MET A 1 -8.10 -52.25 17.67
C MET A 1 -6.80 -51.52 17.40
N THR A 2 -6.80 -50.61 16.42
CA THR A 2 -5.61 -49.85 16.02
C THR A 2 -5.68 -48.48 16.70
N VAL A 3 -4.81 -48.25 17.67
CA VAL A 3 -4.74 -46.98 18.40
C VAL A 3 -4.01 -45.98 17.50
N SER A 4 -4.76 -45.06 16.89
CA SER A 4 -4.21 -43.97 16.10
C SER A 4 -3.61 -42.93 17.06
N LEU A 5 -2.29 -42.91 17.18
CA LEU A 5 -1.55 -41.88 17.92
C LEU A 5 -1.73 -40.54 17.18
N GLY A 6 -2.55 -39.66 17.75
CA GLY A 6 -2.77 -38.31 17.23
C GLY A 6 -1.48 -37.50 17.25
N VAL A 7 -0.97 -37.16 16.07
CA VAL A 7 0.16 -36.25 15.93
C VAL A 7 -0.31 -34.86 16.36
N ALA A 8 0.25 -34.34 17.46
CA ALA A 8 -0.03 -32.99 17.93
C ALA A 8 0.31 -31.99 16.83
N ALA A 9 -0.66 -31.14 16.46
CA ALA A 9 -0.45 -30.10 15.48
C ALA A 9 0.69 -29.17 15.93
N ALA A 10 1.64 -28.92 15.03
CA ALA A 10 2.73 -28.00 15.32
C ALA A 10 2.18 -26.62 15.72
N PRO A 11 2.78 -25.95 16.71
CA PRO A 11 2.33 -24.63 17.15
C PRO A 11 2.39 -23.64 15.99
N ALA A 12 1.35 -22.81 15.86
CA ALA A 12 1.31 -21.77 14.85
C ALA A 12 2.53 -20.85 14.96
N PRO A 13 3.14 -20.43 13.85
CA PRO A 13 4.30 -19.54 13.88
C PRO A 13 3.96 -18.21 14.57
N PRO A 14 4.93 -17.59 15.28
CA PRO A 14 4.70 -16.33 15.97
C PRO A 14 4.29 -15.23 14.99
N ARG A 15 3.24 -14.48 15.35
CA ARG A 15 2.76 -13.34 14.53
C ARG A 15 3.83 -12.25 14.50
N VAL A 16 4.26 -11.87 13.31
CA VAL A 16 5.15 -10.71 13.10
C VAL A 16 4.41 -9.45 13.55
N PRO A 17 4.96 -8.63 14.47
CA PRO A 17 4.31 -7.40 14.91
C PRO A 17 4.07 -6.46 13.73
N ARG A 18 2.85 -5.95 13.60
CA ARG A 18 2.53 -4.95 12.58
C ARG A 18 3.29 -3.65 12.85
N PRO A 19 3.79 -2.96 11.82
CA PRO A 19 4.44 -1.68 11.99
C PRO A 19 3.49 -0.64 12.59
N ARG A 20 3.99 0.21 13.50
CA ARG A 20 3.21 1.29 14.10
C ARG A 20 2.72 2.28 13.04
N ASP A 21 1.44 2.61 13.11
CA ASP A 21 0.80 3.60 12.26
C ASP A 21 0.84 5.01 12.88
N SER A 22 1.97 5.68 12.71
CA SER A 22 2.21 7.01 13.28
C SER A 22 1.64 8.17 12.45
N GLN A 23 1.10 7.89 11.26
CA GLN A 23 0.63 8.91 10.31
C GLN A 23 -0.90 8.98 10.23
N ARG A 24 -1.63 7.95 10.66
CA ARG A 24 -3.11 7.88 10.62
C ARG A 24 -3.83 9.19 10.97
N SER A 25 -3.58 9.75 12.16
CA SER A 25 -4.26 10.99 12.59
C SER A 25 -3.87 12.23 11.79
N ARG A 26 -2.73 12.23 11.09
CA ARG A 26 -2.31 13.31 10.18
C ARG A 26 -3.00 13.16 8.83
N VAL A 27 -3.05 11.94 8.30
CA VAL A 27 -3.76 11.61 7.06
C VAL A 27 -5.22 12.01 7.15
N TYR A 28 -5.94 11.56 8.19
CA TYR A 28 -7.34 11.96 8.36
C TYR A 28 -7.55 13.47 8.52
N ARG A 29 -6.65 14.17 9.22
CA ARG A 29 -6.76 15.63 9.36
C ARG A 29 -6.56 16.35 8.03
N ALA A 30 -5.69 15.84 7.16
CA ALA A 30 -5.44 16.40 5.85
C ALA A 30 -6.57 16.13 4.86
N GLU A 31 -7.18 14.94 4.90
CA GLU A 31 -8.21 14.54 3.93
C GLU A 31 -9.60 15.05 4.29
N MET A 32 -9.91 15.20 5.58
CA MET A 32 -11.24 15.64 6.04
C MET A 32 -11.72 17.00 5.49
N PRO A 33 -10.89 18.05 5.38
CA PRO A 33 -11.33 19.35 4.83
C PRO A 33 -11.36 19.39 3.30
N MET A 34 -10.91 18.35 2.60
CA MET A 34 -10.88 18.34 1.14
C MET A 34 -12.29 18.48 0.55
N PRO A 35 -12.50 19.33 -0.48
CA PRO A 35 -13.84 19.53 -1.00
C PRO A 35 -14.44 18.22 -1.55
N ALA A 36 -15.61 17.85 -1.03
CA ALA A 36 -16.22 16.56 -1.32
C ALA A 36 -16.63 16.41 -2.78
N SER A 37 -16.43 15.21 -3.33
CA SER A 37 -17.03 14.75 -4.58
C SER A 37 -18.06 13.65 -4.26
N PRO A 38 -19.29 14.00 -3.84
CA PRO A 38 -20.26 13.05 -3.31
C PRO A 38 -20.77 12.08 -4.39
N LEU A 39 -21.11 10.87 -3.95
CA LEU A 39 -21.72 9.82 -4.75
C LEU A 39 -23.12 9.52 -4.18
N PRO A 40 -24.18 9.43 -5.02
CA PRO A 40 -25.58 9.40 -4.57
C PRO A 40 -25.98 8.15 -3.77
N GLY A 41 -25.13 7.13 -3.69
CA GLY A 41 -25.41 5.91 -2.94
C GLY A 41 -24.31 4.86 -3.11
N LEU A 42 -24.48 3.72 -2.45
CA LEU A 42 -23.56 2.58 -2.61
C LEU A 42 -23.42 2.10 -4.07
N PRO A 43 -24.49 2.04 -4.88
CA PRO A 43 -24.34 1.64 -6.29
C PRO A 43 -23.39 2.58 -7.07
N ALA A 44 -23.47 3.89 -6.82
CA ALA A 44 -22.55 4.84 -7.44
C ALA A 44 -21.11 4.72 -6.90
N CYS A 45 -20.93 4.35 -5.62
CA CYS A 45 -19.62 3.99 -5.09
C CYS A 45 -19.06 2.74 -5.78
N ALA A 46 -19.89 1.72 -6.03
CA ALA A 46 -19.48 0.49 -6.70
C ALA A 46 -19.05 0.77 -8.13
N VAL A 47 -19.87 1.49 -8.91
CA VAL A 47 -19.53 1.91 -10.28
C VAL A 47 -18.24 2.73 -10.31
N PHE A 48 -18.03 3.62 -9.35
CA PHE A 48 -16.79 4.39 -9.28
C PHE A 48 -15.58 3.51 -8.95
N ALA A 49 -15.71 2.57 -8.01
CA ALA A 49 -14.63 1.64 -7.66
C ALA A 49 -14.30 0.70 -8.84
N GLU A 50 -15.30 0.14 -9.51
CA GLU A 50 -15.14 -0.67 -10.73
C GLU A 50 -14.46 0.13 -11.84
N ARG A 51 -14.85 1.39 -12.04
CA ARG A 51 -14.18 2.28 -13.01
C ARG A 51 -12.70 2.45 -12.69
N VAL A 52 -12.32 2.62 -11.41
CA VAL A 52 -10.92 2.74 -10.98
C VAL A 52 -10.16 1.45 -11.26
N VAL A 53 -10.67 0.33 -10.77
CA VAL A 53 -10.03 -0.99 -10.82
C VAL A 53 -9.94 -1.53 -12.24
N GLY A 54 -10.91 -1.21 -13.09
CA GLY A 54 -10.96 -1.61 -14.50
C GLY A 54 -10.03 -0.81 -15.44
N THR A 55 -9.20 0.10 -14.92
CA THR A 55 -8.27 0.89 -15.76
C THR A 55 -6.91 0.23 -15.92
N LEU A 56 -6.24 0.51 -17.05
CA LEU A 56 -4.82 0.19 -17.23
C LEU A 56 -3.93 0.86 -16.17
N TRP A 57 -4.33 2.03 -15.65
CA TRP A 57 -3.64 2.69 -14.56
C TRP A 57 -3.57 1.79 -13.32
N TRP A 58 -4.67 1.12 -12.97
CA TRP A 58 -4.75 0.21 -11.84
C TRP A 58 -4.00 -1.09 -12.13
N THR A 59 -4.26 -1.73 -13.28
CA THR A 59 -3.61 -2.99 -13.67
C THR A 59 -2.09 -2.88 -13.73
N ALA A 60 -1.53 -1.74 -14.15
CA ALA A 60 -0.09 -1.52 -14.18
C ALA A 60 0.55 -1.51 -12.78
N ARG A 61 -0.22 -1.19 -11.73
CA ARG A 61 0.25 -1.04 -10.34
C ARG A 61 -0.08 -2.24 -9.47
N PHE A 62 -1.28 -2.80 -9.64
CA PHE A 62 -1.84 -3.85 -8.79
C PHE A 62 -2.45 -4.98 -9.65
N PRO A 63 -1.64 -5.66 -10.48
CA PRO A 63 -2.14 -6.64 -11.46
C PRO A 63 -2.84 -7.84 -10.82
N GLU A 64 -2.55 -8.15 -9.55
CA GLU A 64 -3.21 -9.19 -8.76
C GLU A 64 -4.58 -8.76 -8.19
N LEU A 65 -4.89 -7.47 -8.20
CA LEU A 65 -6.12 -6.90 -7.64
C LEU A 65 -7.11 -6.57 -8.77
N THR A 66 -7.76 -7.60 -9.27
CA THR A 66 -8.63 -7.58 -10.44
C THR A 66 -10.09 -7.27 -10.09
N LEU A 67 -10.93 -7.00 -11.10
CA LEU A 67 -12.36 -6.69 -10.92
C LEU A 67 -13.14 -7.81 -10.21
N ASP A 68 -12.80 -9.08 -10.46
CA ASP A 68 -13.41 -10.23 -9.78
C ASP A 68 -13.05 -10.31 -8.29
N ARG A 69 -12.00 -9.60 -7.86
CA ARG A 69 -11.53 -9.54 -6.48
C ARG A 69 -11.88 -8.23 -5.77
N ILE A 70 -12.61 -7.31 -6.43
CA ILE A 70 -12.92 -5.98 -5.88
C ILE A 70 -13.66 -6.09 -4.53
N PRO A 71 -13.33 -5.25 -3.53
CA PRO A 71 -13.98 -5.31 -2.23
C PRO A 71 -15.49 -5.04 -2.33
N ARG A 72 -16.29 -5.89 -1.68
CA ARG A 72 -17.74 -5.69 -1.61
C ARG A 72 -18.07 -4.48 -0.74
N LEU A 73 -18.92 -3.58 -1.25
CA LEU A 73 -19.32 -2.39 -0.51
C LEU A 73 -20.47 -2.68 0.46
N ARG A 74 -20.31 -2.25 1.72
CA ARG A 74 -21.31 -2.39 2.79
C ARG A 74 -21.81 -1.02 3.25
N PRO A 75 -23.08 -0.88 3.65
CA PRO A 75 -23.66 0.42 4.04
C PRO A 75 -23.13 0.97 5.36
N GLY A 76 -22.53 0.14 6.22
CA GLY A 76 -22.02 0.58 7.52
C GLY A 76 -23.09 1.05 8.49
N ASN A 77 -24.19 0.31 8.61
CA ASN A 77 -25.23 0.59 9.60
C ASN A 77 -24.60 0.60 11.01
N GLY A 78 -24.58 1.77 11.65
CA GLY A 78 -23.94 1.99 12.96
C GLY A 78 -22.42 2.29 12.93
N ALA A 79 -21.76 2.22 11.77
CA ALA A 79 -20.34 2.52 11.65
C ALA A 79 -20.08 4.04 11.67
N ARG A 80 -19.08 4.45 12.46
CA ARG A 80 -18.69 5.87 12.61
C ARG A 80 -17.68 6.32 11.56
N GLN A 81 -17.07 5.41 10.81
CA GLN A 81 -16.03 5.69 9.82
C GLN A 81 -16.18 4.73 8.64
N ALA A 82 -15.65 5.14 7.49
CA ALA A 82 -15.37 4.19 6.42
C ALA A 82 -14.14 3.35 6.79
N PHE A 83 -14.08 2.11 6.31
CA PHE A 83 -12.92 1.25 6.47
C PHE A 83 -12.94 0.05 5.51
N TYR A 84 -11.77 -0.34 5.06
CA TYR A 84 -11.43 -1.61 4.44
C TYR A 84 -11.25 -2.73 5.48
N ARG A 85 -11.57 -3.97 5.11
CA ARG A 85 -11.27 -5.17 5.88
C ARG A 85 -11.15 -6.42 4.99
N GLU A 86 -10.24 -7.31 5.37
CA GLU A 86 -10.24 -8.71 4.92
C GLU A 86 -11.22 -9.53 5.75
N ASP A 87 -12.30 -10.01 5.14
CA ASP A 87 -13.27 -10.93 5.77
C ASP A 87 -13.11 -12.35 5.18
N PRO A 88 -13.56 -13.42 5.87
CA PRO A 88 -13.46 -14.80 5.37
C PRO A 88 -14.08 -15.02 3.99
N ASP A 89 -15.17 -14.30 3.70
CA ASP A 89 -15.89 -14.39 2.43
C ASP A 89 -15.27 -13.50 1.33
N GLY A 90 -14.13 -12.86 1.58
CA GLY A 90 -13.48 -11.90 0.70
C GLY A 90 -13.49 -10.46 1.21
N PRO A 91 -12.73 -9.55 0.57
CA PRO A 91 -12.52 -8.19 1.06
C PRO A 91 -13.81 -7.37 1.06
N THR A 92 -13.94 -6.47 2.04
CA THR A 92 -15.07 -5.55 2.13
C THR A 92 -14.64 -4.12 2.41
N ILE A 93 -15.43 -3.17 1.93
CA ILE A 93 -15.31 -1.76 2.26
C ILE A 93 -16.63 -1.30 2.87
N THR A 94 -16.60 -0.86 4.12
CA THR A 94 -17.76 -0.30 4.81
C THR A 94 -17.85 1.20 4.56
N LEU A 95 -18.96 1.69 3.98
CA LEU A 95 -19.16 3.08 3.58
C LEU A 95 -20.50 3.66 4.11
N PRO A 96 -20.49 4.24 5.33
CA PRO A 96 -21.62 5.00 5.85
C PRO A 96 -21.95 6.19 4.94
N ARG A 97 -23.22 6.63 4.95
CA ARG A 97 -23.76 7.64 4.02
C ARG A 97 -22.88 8.90 3.90
N ARG A 98 -22.36 9.43 5.01
CA ARG A 98 -21.53 10.65 5.02
C ARG A 98 -20.15 10.50 4.36
N TYR A 99 -19.69 9.26 4.16
CA TYR A 99 -18.38 8.95 3.59
C TYR A 99 -18.45 8.51 2.13
N ARG A 100 -19.63 8.60 1.49
CA ARG A 100 -19.81 8.21 0.08
C ARG A 100 -19.30 9.32 -0.84
N THR A 101 -18.00 9.50 -0.88
CA THR A 101 -17.32 10.43 -1.78
C THR A 101 -16.27 9.69 -2.58
N LYS A 102 -15.91 10.21 -3.76
CA LYS A 102 -14.85 9.61 -4.57
C LYS A 102 -13.52 9.52 -3.82
N GLY A 103 -13.14 10.57 -3.09
CA GLY A 103 -11.90 10.60 -2.30
C GLY A 103 -11.84 9.50 -1.24
N VAL A 104 -12.93 9.26 -0.51
CA VAL A 104 -12.97 8.16 0.47
C VAL A 104 -12.94 6.80 -0.23
N VAL A 105 -13.61 6.61 -1.37
CA VAL A 105 -13.51 5.35 -2.12
C VAL A 105 -12.06 5.09 -2.56
N LEU A 106 -11.34 6.11 -3.04
CA LEU A 106 -9.91 5.96 -3.38
C LEU A 106 -9.05 5.64 -2.15
N HIS A 107 -9.32 6.24 -0.99
CA HIS A 107 -8.65 5.94 0.27
C HIS A 107 -8.81 4.46 0.66
N GLU A 108 -10.03 3.95 0.62
CA GLU A 108 -10.29 2.55 0.98
C GLU A 108 -9.74 1.56 -0.06
N LEU A 109 -9.73 1.92 -1.35
CA LEU A 109 -9.04 1.14 -2.39
C LEU A 109 -7.53 1.14 -2.19
N ALA A 110 -6.92 2.21 -1.68
CA ALA A 110 -5.50 2.23 -1.33
C ALA A 110 -5.18 1.29 -0.16
N HIS A 111 -6.09 1.12 0.80
CA HIS A 111 -5.96 0.06 1.82
C HIS A 111 -6.00 -1.34 1.22
N TRP A 112 -6.91 -1.58 0.27
CA TRP A 112 -6.94 -2.84 -0.47
C TRP A 112 -5.65 -3.09 -1.26
N ALA A 113 -5.15 -2.06 -1.95
CA ALA A 113 -3.86 -2.10 -2.67
C ALA A 113 -2.65 -2.45 -1.78
N MET A 114 -2.77 -2.22 -0.47
CA MET A 114 -1.73 -2.49 0.51
C MET A 114 -2.00 -3.71 1.40
N SER A 115 -3.05 -4.50 1.14
CA SER A 115 -3.45 -5.58 2.05
C SER A 115 -2.37 -6.66 2.22
N ASP A 116 -1.64 -6.97 1.14
CA ASP A 116 -0.50 -7.91 1.15
C ASP A 116 0.82 -7.26 1.62
N ALA A 117 0.86 -5.93 1.77
CA ALA A 117 2.04 -5.18 2.21
C ALA A 117 2.13 -5.10 3.75
N VAL A 118 2.04 -6.24 4.42
CA VAL A 118 2.01 -6.37 5.91
C VAL A 118 3.22 -5.75 6.62
N ASP A 119 4.28 -5.46 5.88
CA ASP A 119 5.51 -4.85 6.37
C ASP A 119 5.52 -3.33 6.40
N LEU A 120 4.49 -2.71 5.81
CA LEU A 120 4.27 -1.29 5.80
C LEU A 120 3.14 -0.92 6.77
N PRO A 121 3.12 0.29 7.34
CA PRO A 121 1.97 0.77 8.09
C PRO A 121 0.77 0.99 7.18
N GLU A 122 -0.43 0.80 7.75
CA GLU A 122 -1.70 1.00 7.04
C GLU A 122 -1.86 2.41 6.49
N HIS A 123 -1.43 3.46 7.21
CA HIS A 123 -1.39 4.85 6.71
C HIS A 123 0.05 5.36 6.53
N GLY A 124 0.97 4.49 6.08
CA GLY A 124 2.39 4.80 5.85
C GLY A 124 2.64 5.88 4.77
N ALA A 125 3.92 6.13 4.46
CA ALA A 125 4.27 7.06 3.39
C ALA A 125 3.87 6.51 2.01
N THR A 126 3.98 5.20 1.85
CA THR A 126 3.54 4.45 0.68
C THR A 126 2.03 4.58 0.47
N PHE A 127 1.24 4.45 1.53
CA PHE A 127 -0.21 4.66 1.49
C PHE A 127 -0.56 6.06 0.98
N ALA A 128 0.03 7.10 1.58
CA ALA A 128 -0.21 8.49 1.19
C ALA A 128 0.16 8.73 -0.30
N ARG A 129 1.22 8.10 -0.79
CA ARG A 129 1.59 8.16 -2.22
C ARG A 129 0.55 7.52 -3.12
N ILE A 130 0.04 6.33 -2.77
CA ILE A 130 -0.99 5.65 -3.58
C ILE A 130 -2.27 6.50 -3.63
N VAL A 131 -2.71 7.06 -2.50
CA VAL A 131 -3.89 7.94 -2.46
C VAL A 131 -3.68 9.20 -3.32
N LEU A 132 -2.48 9.80 -3.27
CA LEU A 132 -2.15 10.97 -4.08
C LEU A 132 -2.17 10.67 -5.58
N ASP A 133 -1.48 9.62 -6.02
CA ASP A 133 -1.42 9.24 -7.44
C ASP A 133 -2.81 8.83 -7.96
N ALA A 134 -3.63 8.17 -7.13
CA ALA A 134 -5.01 7.83 -7.48
C ALA A 134 -5.90 9.08 -7.56
N THR A 135 -5.70 10.06 -6.66
CA THR A 135 -6.43 11.33 -6.69
C THR A 135 -6.15 12.08 -7.98
N GLU A 136 -4.89 12.15 -8.40
CA GLU A 136 -4.50 12.75 -9.68
C GLU A 136 -5.19 12.05 -10.85
N ALA A 137 -5.10 10.72 -10.92
CA ALA A 137 -5.63 9.94 -12.03
C ALA A 137 -7.16 10.01 -12.17
N PHE A 138 -7.90 10.10 -11.07
CA PHE A 138 -9.36 9.95 -11.09
C PHE A 138 -10.13 11.22 -10.71
N LEU A 139 -9.49 12.18 -10.04
CA LEU A 139 -10.08 13.46 -9.62
C LEU A 139 -9.38 14.68 -10.24
N GLY A 140 -8.24 14.50 -10.92
CA GLY A 140 -7.51 15.53 -11.65
C GLY A 140 -6.34 16.13 -10.88
N GLU A 141 -5.44 16.78 -11.62
CA GLU A 141 -4.20 17.39 -11.11
C GLU A 141 -4.47 18.44 -10.03
N ASP A 142 -5.48 19.29 -10.20
CA ASP A 142 -5.86 20.32 -9.21
C ASP A 142 -6.19 19.69 -7.84
N ARG A 143 -6.90 18.56 -7.85
CA ARG A 143 -7.24 17.84 -6.61
C ARG A 143 -6.04 17.19 -5.97
N ALA A 144 -5.11 16.66 -6.77
CA ALA A 144 -3.86 16.13 -6.27
C ALA A 144 -2.97 17.23 -5.68
N ALA A 145 -2.95 18.42 -6.29
CA ALA A 145 -2.23 19.58 -5.78
C ALA A 145 -2.81 20.06 -4.44
N GLU A 146 -4.13 20.19 -4.32
CA GLU A 146 -4.81 20.49 -3.06
C GLU A 146 -4.45 19.47 -1.97
N LEU A 147 -4.52 18.17 -2.29
CA LEU A 147 -4.18 17.10 -1.35
C LEU A 147 -2.69 17.13 -0.94
N THR A 148 -1.79 17.45 -1.88
CA THR A 148 -0.36 17.61 -1.60
C THR A 148 -0.11 18.75 -0.62
N VAL A 149 -0.78 19.89 -0.80
CA VAL A 149 -0.71 21.03 0.12
C VAL A 149 -1.24 20.62 1.50
N ALA A 150 -2.37 19.92 1.57
CA ALA A 150 -2.94 19.44 2.83
C ALA A 150 -2.02 18.44 3.54
N TYR A 151 -1.46 17.46 2.82
CA TYR A 151 -0.49 16.51 3.35
C TYR A 151 0.74 17.21 3.92
N ARG A 152 1.28 18.20 3.21
CA ARG A 152 2.40 19.02 3.71
C ARG A 152 2.03 19.79 4.97
N ALA A 153 0.87 20.46 4.99
CA ALA A 153 0.40 21.24 6.13
C ALA A 153 0.21 20.40 7.40
N HIS A 154 -0.19 19.13 7.27
CA HIS A 154 -0.36 18.21 8.38
C HIS A 154 0.86 17.31 8.65
N GLY A 155 1.98 17.53 7.94
CA GLY A 155 3.21 16.76 8.10
C GLY A 155 3.04 15.27 7.76
N VAL A 156 2.16 14.95 6.80
CA VAL A 156 2.07 13.63 6.19
C VAL A 156 3.29 13.46 5.28
N ARG A 157 4.08 12.42 5.53
CA ARG A 157 5.17 12.01 4.65
C ARG A 157 4.58 11.22 3.51
N VAL A 158 4.94 11.59 2.29
CA VAL A 158 4.55 10.90 1.05
C VAL A 158 5.79 10.19 0.52
N ALA A 159 5.65 8.92 0.15
CA ALA A 159 6.75 8.15 -0.43
C ALA A 159 7.15 8.69 -1.82
N GLU A 160 8.27 8.19 -2.33
CA GLU A 160 8.68 8.39 -3.71
C GLU A 160 7.64 7.81 -4.69
N PRO A 161 7.57 8.31 -5.95
CA PRO A 161 6.73 7.73 -6.99
C PRO A 161 7.05 6.25 -7.24
N ALA A 162 6.06 5.53 -7.78
CA ALA A 162 6.27 4.16 -8.20
C ALA A 162 7.35 4.04 -9.28
N ARG A 163 8.03 2.90 -9.30
CA ARG A 163 9.06 2.61 -10.29
C ARG A 163 8.69 1.43 -11.16
N ALA A 164 8.99 1.54 -12.44
CA ALA A 164 8.79 0.44 -13.37
C ALA A 164 9.84 -0.65 -13.14
N GLY A 165 9.40 -1.89 -12.97
CA GLY A 165 10.26 -3.07 -13.05
C GLY A 165 10.48 -3.52 -14.51
N PRO A 166 11.23 -4.62 -14.73
CA PRO A 166 11.52 -5.16 -16.07
C PRO A 166 10.27 -5.55 -16.87
N THR A 167 9.17 -5.83 -16.19
CA THR A 167 7.87 -6.19 -16.79
C THR A 167 7.00 -4.97 -17.13
N GLY A 168 7.48 -3.75 -16.89
CA GLY A 168 6.71 -2.51 -17.03
C GLY A 168 5.73 -2.24 -15.88
N ARG A 169 5.59 -3.17 -14.93
CA ARG A 169 4.76 -3.00 -13.73
C ARG A 169 5.34 -1.93 -12.81
N LEU A 170 4.47 -1.19 -12.15
CA LEU A 170 4.80 -0.09 -11.25
C LEU A 170 4.80 -0.57 -9.79
N HIS A 171 5.91 -0.35 -9.09
CA HIS A 171 6.14 -0.81 -7.73
C HIS A 171 6.26 0.36 -6.76
N TYR A 172 5.49 0.31 -5.67
CA TYR A 172 5.47 1.31 -4.59
C TYR A 172 6.24 0.84 -3.34
N GLY A 173 6.70 1.83 -2.54
CA GLY A 173 7.18 1.60 -1.18
C GLY A 173 8.60 1.08 -1.04
N TRP A 174 9.37 1.03 -2.13
CA TRP A 174 10.79 0.66 -2.09
C TRP A 174 11.58 1.58 -1.13
N ASP A 175 11.31 2.88 -1.14
CA ASP A 175 11.94 3.91 -0.32
C ASP A 175 11.57 3.80 1.17
N GLU A 176 10.30 3.55 1.48
CA GLU A 176 9.85 3.34 2.84
C GLU A 176 10.46 2.06 3.43
N ARG A 177 10.57 0.99 2.62
CA ARG A 177 11.20 -0.27 3.03
C ARG A 177 12.68 -0.15 3.30
N ILE A 178 13.43 0.63 2.51
CA ILE A 178 14.84 0.97 2.80
C ILE A 178 14.98 1.49 4.23
N THR A 179 14.07 2.37 4.64
CA THR A 179 14.14 3.01 5.95
C THR A 179 13.72 2.05 7.07
N ARG A 180 12.69 1.25 6.85
CA ARG A 180 12.08 0.39 7.89
C ARG A 180 12.76 -0.96 8.08
N ARG A 181 13.43 -1.48 7.05
CA ARG A 181 13.99 -2.85 7.05
C ARG A 181 15.48 -2.90 7.37
N ARG A 182 16.10 -1.81 7.84
CA ARG A 182 17.51 -1.82 8.26
C ARG A 182 17.78 -2.93 9.28
N GLY A 183 18.83 -3.70 9.05
CA GLY A 183 19.22 -4.86 9.85
C GLY A 183 18.36 -6.11 9.62
N ARG A 184 17.54 -6.16 8.58
CA ARG A 184 16.71 -7.33 8.23
C ARG A 184 17.13 -7.91 6.90
N THR A 185 16.94 -9.21 6.74
CA THR A 185 17.01 -9.88 5.43
C THR A 185 15.93 -9.32 4.53
N VAL A 186 16.30 -8.99 3.30
CA VAL A 186 15.42 -8.48 2.26
C VAL A 186 15.81 -9.06 0.91
N ARG A 187 14.87 -9.00 -0.03
CA ARG A 187 15.06 -9.21 -1.46
C ARG A 187 15.03 -7.84 -2.13
N VAL A 188 16.15 -7.41 -2.69
CA VAL A 188 16.26 -6.12 -3.41
C VAL A 188 16.22 -6.38 -4.91
N TYR A 189 15.19 -5.85 -5.55
CA TYR A 189 15.02 -5.96 -6.99
C TYR A 189 15.51 -4.68 -7.66
N HIS A 190 16.44 -4.81 -8.61
CA HIS A 190 17.11 -3.67 -9.23
C HIS A 190 17.56 -3.93 -10.67
N GLY A 191 17.80 -2.85 -11.41
CA GLY A 191 18.21 -2.90 -12.81
C GLY A 191 17.14 -3.55 -13.69
N HIS A 192 17.58 -4.34 -14.67
CA HIS A 192 16.71 -5.04 -15.61
C HIS A 192 16.48 -6.52 -15.24
N SER A 193 17.03 -6.99 -14.12
CA SER A 193 16.89 -8.38 -13.69
C SER A 193 15.62 -8.59 -12.88
N CYS A 194 14.98 -9.75 -13.07
CA CYS A 194 13.92 -10.24 -12.19
C CYS A 194 14.48 -10.98 -10.96
N GLU A 195 15.77 -11.32 -10.95
CA GLU A 195 16.42 -11.97 -9.82
C GLU A 195 16.83 -10.93 -8.78
N PRO A 196 16.35 -11.04 -7.52
CA PRO A 196 16.71 -10.09 -6.48
C PRO A 196 18.10 -10.38 -5.92
N THR A 197 18.78 -9.32 -5.47
CA THR A 197 19.90 -9.46 -4.53
C THR A 197 19.32 -9.74 -3.14
N VAL A 198 19.65 -10.89 -2.55
CA VAL A 198 19.16 -11.30 -1.23
C VAL A 198 20.25 -11.13 -0.19
N GLY A 199 19.93 -10.44 0.90
CA GLY A 199 20.86 -10.25 2.01
C GLY A 199 20.33 -9.32 3.09
N THR A 200 21.18 -8.98 4.05
CA THR A 200 20.83 -8.09 5.16
C THR A 200 20.93 -6.64 4.73
N LEU A 201 19.86 -5.87 4.85
CA LEU A 201 19.86 -4.44 4.54
C LEU A 201 20.66 -3.64 5.58
N LEU A 202 21.87 -3.21 5.23
CA LEU A 202 22.76 -2.51 6.15
C LEU A 202 22.37 -1.03 6.32
N GLY A 203 21.83 -0.43 5.26
CA GLY A 203 21.32 0.94 5.24
C GLY A 203 21.38 1.56 3.85
N ALA A 204 21.06 2.85 3.78
CA ALA A 204 21.20 3.66 2.58
C ALA A 204 22.07 4.90 2.83
N ASN A 205 22.95 5.20 1.90
CA ASN A 205 23.70 6.44 1.86
C ASN A 205 23.03 7.38 0.87
N ARG A 206 22.37 8.42 1.40
CA ARG A 206 21.62 9.39 0.58
C ARG A 206 22.52 10.24 -0.30
N THR A 207 23.69 10.65 0.20
CA THR A 207 24.66 11.46 -0.54
C THR A 207 25.20 10.73 -1.75
N ARG A 208 25.57 9.45 -1.57
CA ARG A 208 26.08 8.60 -2.65
C ARG A 208 24.98 7.91 -3.47
N ARG A 209 23.72 8.04 -3.05
CA ARG A 209 22.55 7.37 -3.66
C ARG A 209 22.77 5.87 -3.82
N ILE A 210 23.20 5.19 -2.74
CA ILE A 210 23.41 3.73 -2.70
C ILE A 210 22.69 3.09 -1.52
N VAL A 211 22.29 1.83 -1.69
CA VAL A 211 21.83 0.90 -0.64
C VAL A 211 22.87 -0.20 -0.50
N SER A 212 23.23 -0.53 0.74
CA SER A 212 24.21 -1.57 1.03
C SER A 212 23.53 -2.82 1.58
N ILE A 213 23.82 -3.98 0.97
CA ILE A 213 23.29 -5.30 1.31
C ILE A 213 24.45 -6.20 1.73
N GLY A 214 24.39 -6.76 2.93
CA GLY A 214 25.35 -7.75 3.41
C GLY A 214 24.97 -9.16 2.96
N ILE A 215 25.92 -9.89 2.35
CA ILE A 215 25.74 -11.25 1.83
C ILE A 215 26.89 -12.09 2.38
N GLY A 216 26.62 -12.89 3.43
CA GLY A 216 27.69 -13.58 4.15
C GLY A 216 28.67 -12.57 4.78
N HIS A 217 29.94 -12.64 4.40
CA HIS A 217 30.98 -11.69 4.82
C HIS A 217 31.16 -10.51 3.85
N ASP A 218 30.51 -10.55 2.69
CA ASP A 218 30.64 -9.53 1.65
C ASP A 218 29.57 -8.45 1.77
N THR A 219 29.85 -7.28 1.21
CA THR A 219 28.90 -6.18 1.08
C THR A 219 28.73 -5.79 -0.37
N THR A 220 27.49 -5.85 -0.85
CA THR A 220 27.10 -5.37 -2.18
C THR A 220 26.49 -3.97 -2.07
N SER A 221 26.91 -3.04 -2.92
CA SER A 221 26.32 -1.70 -3.02
C SER A 221 25.48 -1.58 -4.28
N ILE A 222 24.21 -1.22 -4.13
CA ILE A 222 23.23 -1.10 -5.20
C ILE A 222 22.86 0.39 -5.34
N PRO A 223 23.01 1.01 -6.53
CA PRO A 223 22.54 2.38 -6.75
C PRO A 223 21.05 2.49 -6.45
N THR A 224 20.63 3.46 -5.63
CA THR A 224 19.22 3.61 -5.29
C THR A 224 18.37 3.88 -6.51
N GLY A 225 18.90 4.52 -7.56
CA GLY A 225 18.19 4.79 -8.80
C GLY A 225 17.81 3.56 -9.61
N THR A 226 18.47 2.41 -9.40
CA THR A 226 18.17 1.17 -10.12
C THR A 226 17.19 0.27 -9.39
N ILE A 227 16.92 0.53 -8.10
CA ILE A 227 16.00 -0.27 -7.28
C ILE A 227 14.57 0.04 -7.68
N TRP A 228 13.81 -0.98 -8.05
CA TRP A 228 12.38 -0.82 -8.37
C TRP A 228 11.48 -1.48 -7.32
N ASP A 229 11.95 -2.48 -6.58
CA ASP A 229 11.19 -3.05 -5.46
C ASP A 229 12.12 -3.58 -4.35
N ILE A 230 11.60 -3.62 -3.13
CA ILE A 230 12.23 -4.27 -1.98
C ILE A 230 11.15 -5.09 -1.30
N ARG A 231 11.45 -6.37 -1.03
CA ARG A 231 10.53 -7.25 -0.32
C ARG A 231 11.22 -7.88 0.90
N PRO A 232 10.46 -8.30 1.92
CA PRO A 232 10.98 -9.10 3.02
C PRO A 232 11.57 -10.44 2.54
#